data_AF-A0A2G5V9U2-F1
#
_entry.id   AF-A0A2G5V9U2-F1
#
_cell.length_a   1.000
_cell.length_b   1.000
_cell.length_c   1.000
_cell.angle_alpha   90.00
_cell.angle_beta   90.00
_cell.angle_gamma   90.00
#
_symmetry.space_group_name_H-M   'P 1'
#
loop_
_entity.id
_entity.type
_entity.pdbx_description
1 polymer ?
#
loop_
_entity_poly.entity_id
_entity_poly.type
_entity_poly.pdbx_seq_one_letter_code
_entity_poly.pdbx_strand_id
1 'polypeptide(L)'
;MSRDDIRMTHKHKILSDHLTGAAECCVATSKNHSMAIEATFANLKLAFGKVHTKEKLLKKLAKLPFHQSDTEKMRQDMVTIANISMLLLEKGVSDTDDRITKVVTSKLPKSLRDSVLDDWKEKDPMTIKDIIAKASSDIFILELEEEFQELASTSAMSIPNSSSIYSASAQTSTGRKNINRANCPKKEENTVDSDDSEQNNH
;
A
#
# COMPACT_ATOMS: atom_id res chain seq x y z
N MET A 1 8.88 32.77 -13.91
CA MET A 1 8.15 33.90 -13.29
C MET A 1 7.71 33.45 -11.91
N SER A 2 8.18 34.09 -10.83
CA SER A 2 7.77 33.75 -9.46
C SER A 2 6.30 34.11 -9.26
N ARG A 3 5.54 33.30 -8.51
CA ARG A 3 4.09 33.46 -8.30
C ARG A 3 3.71 34.60 -7.32
N ASP A 4 4.62 35.53 -7.05
CA ASP A 4 4.51 36.45 -5.92
C ASP A 4 3.93 37.84 -6.26
N ASP A 5 3.75 38.18 -7.54
CA ASP A 5 3.44 39.57 -7.94
C ASP A 5 1.95 39.89 -8.15
N ILE A 6 1.03 39.14 -7.53
CA ILE A 6 -0.40 39.50 -7.60
C ILE A 6 -0.70 40.60 -6.56
N ARG A 7 -0.98 41.83 -7.03
CA ARG A 7 -1.41 42.94 -6.15
C ARG A 7 -2.62 42.55 -5.30
N MET A 8 -2.70 43.04 -4.07
CA MET A 8 -3.75 42.65 -3.11
C MET A 8 -5.18 42.97 -3.62
N THR A 9 -5.32 44.01 -4.43
CA THR A 9 -6.56 44.35 -5.15
C THR A 9 -7.03 43.21 -6.06
N HIS A 10 -6.10 42.61 -6.82
CA HIS A 10 -6.40 41.49 -7.71
C HIS A 10 -6.70 40.22 -6.91
N LYS A 11 -5.96 39.96 -5.81
CA LYS A 11 -6.26 38.82 -4.91
C LYS A 11 -7.67 38.93 -4.33
N HIS A 12 -8.07 40.12 -3.88
CA HIS A 12 -9.41 40.36 -3.34
C HIS A 12 -10.50 40.22 -4.39
N LYS A 13 -10.27 40.71 -5.61
CA LYS A 13 -11.19 40.51 -6.74
C LYS A 13 -11.35 39.03 -7.09
N ILE A 14 -10.24 38.31 -7.26
CA ILE A 14 -10.24 36.87 -7.54
C ILE A 14 -11.01 36.11 -6.45
N LEU A 15 -10.74 36.42 -5.17
CA LEU A 15 -11.45 35.81 -4.05
C LEU A 15 -12.96 36.06 -4.14
N SER A 16 -13.37 37.28 -4.46
CA SER A 16 -14.79 37.64 -4.58
C SER A 16 -15.45 36.91 -5.75
N ASP A 17 -14.79 36.86 -6.92
CA ASP A 17 -15.31 36.21 -8.13
C ASP A 17 -15.48 34.69 -7.96
N HIS A 18 -14.69 34.05 -7.07
CA HIS A 18 -14.80 32.61 -6.77
C HIS A 18 -15.80 32.25 -5.67
N LEU A 19 -16.22 33.20 -4.84
CA LEU A 19 -17.19 32.96 -3.77
C LEU A 19 -18.61 33.16 -4.32
N THR A 20 -19.24 32.04 -4.68
CA THR A 20 -20.57 32.02 -5.29
C THR A 20 -21.62 31.38 -4.38
N GLY A 21 -22.90 31.62 -4.70
CA GLY A 21 -24.02 31.07 -3.95
C GLY A 21 -24.07 31.58 -2.51
N ALA A 22 -24.29 30.68 -1.55
CA ALA A 22 -24.38 31.06 -0.13
C ALA A 22 -23.10 31.71 0.43
N ALA A 23 -21.94 31.47 -0.19
CA ALA A 23 -20.66 32.00 0.26
C ALA A 23 -20.41 33.46 -0.17
N GLU A 24 -21.17 33.98 -1.14
CA GLU A 24 -21.04 35.36 -1.63
C GLU A 24 -21.29 36.38 -0.50
N CYS A 25 -22.23 36.10 0.40
CA CYS A 25 -22.53 36.95 1.56
C CYS A 25 -21.38 37.08 2.56
N CYS A 26 -20.32 36.25 2.45
CA CYS A 26 -19.15 36.34 3.32
C CYS A 26 -18.09 37.32 2.82
N VAL A 27 -18.19 37.80 1.56
CA VAL A 27 -17.23 38.73 0.95
C VAL A 27 -17.26 40.07 1.68
N ALA A 28 -16.15 40.40 2.33
CA ALA A 28 -16.00 41.70 2.97
C ALA A 28 -15.50 42.75 1.97
N THR A 29 -16.04 43.96 2.06
CA THR A 29 -15.62 45.11 1.25
C THR A 29 -14.90 46.13 2.13
N SER A 30 -13.66 46.48 1.78
CA SER A 30 -12.90 47.55 2.45
C SER A 30 -11.96 48.23 1.47
N LYS A 31 -11.61 49.50 1.74
CA LYS A 31 -10.56 50.22 1.00
C LYS A 31 -9.19 49.57 1.18
N ASN A 32 -9.00 48.87 2.30
CA ASN A 32 -7.82 48.03 2.52
C ASN A 32 -8.14 46.58 2.08
N HIS A 33 -7.71 46.23 0.87
CA HIS A 33 -7.95 44.89 0.31
C HIS A 33 -7.32 43.76 1.12
N SER A 34 -6.24 44.02 1.87
CA SER A 34 -5.66 43.00 2.78
C SER A 34 -6.63 42.65 3.90
N MET A 35 -7.16 43.67 4.57
CA MET A 35 -8.15 43.49 5.63
C MET A 35 -9.45 42.89 5.10
N ALA A 36 -9.86 43.25 3.87
CA ALA A 36 -11.04 42.68 3.23
C ALA A 36 -10.89 41.17 2.99
N ILE A 37 -9.71 40.73 2.54
CA ILE A 37 -9.40 39.31 2.35
C ILE A 37 -9.43 38.58 3.70
N GLU A 38 -8.74 39.09 4.72
CA GLU A 38 -8.72 38.49 6.06
C GLU A 38 -10.12 38.38 6.67
N ALA A 39 -10.92 39.45 6.58
CA ALA A 39 -12.30 39.45 7.06
C ALA A 39 -13.19 38.47 6.28
N THR A 40 -12.97 38.33 4.96
CA THR A 40 -13.70 37.35 4.13
C THR A 40 -13.42 35.92 4.61
N PHE A 41 -12.15 35.58 4.86
CA PHE A 41 -11.81 34.26 5.40
C PHE A 41 -12.36 34.05 6.82
N ALA A 42 -12.37 35.07 7.66
CA ALA A 42 -12.99 35.00 8.98
C ALA A 42 -14.49 34.74 8.89
N ASN A 43 -15.21 35.45 8.01
CA ASN A 43 -16.63 35.25 7.76
C ASN A 43 -16.93 33.85 7.22
N LEU A 44 -16.13 33.37 6.26
CA LEU A 44 -16.26 32.00 5.74
C LEU A 44 -16.06 30.95 6.83
N LYS A 45 -15.08 31.15 7.71
CA LYS A 45 -14.84 30.28 8.85
C LYS A 45 -15.99 30.33 9.86
N LEU A 46 -16.63 31.48 10.06
CA LEU A 46 -17.80 31.60 10.94
C LEU A 46 -19.05 30.94 10.35
N ALA A 47 -19.33 31.18 9.07
CA ALA A 47 -20.54 30.70 8.40
C ALA A 47 -20.47 29.21 8.00
N PHE A 48 -19.29 28.74 7.56
CA PHE A 48 -19.11 27.40 6.99
C PHE A 48 -18.05 26.56 7.72
N GLY A 49 -17.30 27.15 8.66
CA GLY A 49 -16.31 26.41 9.41
C GLY A 49 -16.96 25.32 10.25
N LYS A 50 -16.63 24.07 9.94
CA LYS A 50 -17.06 22.94 10.78
C LYS A 50 -16.24 22.94 12.07
N VAL A 51 -16.92 23.11 13.20
CA VAL A 51 -16.29 22.93 14.51
C VAL A 51 -16.08 21.43 14.77
N HIS A 52 -14.86 20.98 14.51
CA HIS A 52 -14.40 19.65 14.87
C HIS A 52 -13.90 19.64 16.32
N THR A 53 -14.73 19.20 17.26
CA THR A 53 -14.28 18.98 18.65
C THR A 53 -13.37 17.75 18.70
N LYS A 54 -12.50 17.67 19.71
CA LYS A 54 -11.63 16.52 19.95
C LYS A 54 -12.44 15.21 19.97
N GLU A 55 -13.55 15.18 20.69
CA GLU A 55 -14.41 14.00 20.81
C GLU A 55 -15.05 13.61 19.48
N LYS A 56 -15.48 14.58 18.66
CA LYS A 56 -16.03 14.31 17.33
C LYS A 56 -14.97 13.72 16.41
N LEU A 57 -13.74 14.22 16.46
CA LEU A 57 -12.63 13.70 15.67
C LEU A 57 -12.24 12.29 16.09
N LEU A 58 -12.12 12.03 17.40
CA LEU A 58 -11.85 10.68 17.92
C LEU A 58 -12.95 9.69 17.53
N LYS A 59 -14.23 10.09 17.65
CA LYS A 59 -15.36 9.27 17.19
C LYS A 59 -15.32 9.03 15.69
N LYS A 60 -14.97 10.05 14.89
CA LYS A 60 -14.84 9.93 13.43
C LYS A 60 -13.72 8.97 13.07
N LEU A 61 -12.56 9.08 13.71
CA LEU A 61 -11.44 8.17 13.51
C LEU A 61 -11.82 6.74 13.87
N ALA A 62 -12.40 6.52 15.06
CA ALA A 62 -12.80 5.19 15.50
C ALA A 62 -13.80 4.52 14.54
N LYS A 63 -14.76 5.28 14.00
CA LYS A 63 -15.78 4.78 13.06
C LYS A 63 -15.35 4.73 11.60
N LEU A 64 -14.17 5.27 11.26
CA LEU A 64 -13.69 5.28 9.89
C LEU A 64 -13.45 3.84 9.40
N PRO A 65 -14.11 3.39 8.31
CA PRO A 65 -13.79 2.10 7.70
C PRO A 65 -12.39 2.16 7.06
N PHE A 66 -11.82 0.99 6.81
CA PHE A 66 -10.58 0.87 6.05
C PHE A 66 -10.72 -0.31 5.09
N HIS A 67 -10.47 -0.07 3.80
CA HIS A 67 -10.59 -1.07 2.76
C HIS A 67 -9.52 -2.15 2.94
N GLN A 68 -9.91 -3.42 2.78
CA GLN A 68 -9.05 -4.55 3.15
C GLN A 68 -8.29 -5.16 1.97
N SER A 69 -8.65 -4.82 0.72
CA SER A 69 -8.10 -5.49 -0.47
C SER A 69 -7.90 -4.58 -1.69
N ASP A 70 -8.47 -3.37 -1.70
CA ASP A 70 -8.40 -2.44 -2.84
C ASP A 70 -7.36 -1.36 -2.53
N THR A 71 -6.21 -1.44 -3.18
CA THR A 71 -5.03 -0.59 -2.92
C THR A 71 -5.31 0.89 -3.20
N GLU A 72 -6.00 1.23 -4.29
CA GLU A 72 -6.45 2.58 -4.59
C GLU A 72 -7.29 3.16 -3.46
N LYS A 73 -8.28 2.40 -2.98
CA LYS A 73 -9.12 2.84 -1.86
C LYS A 73 -8.35 2.89 -0.53
N MET A 74 -7.39 2.00 -0.29
CA MET A 74 -6.52 2.06 0.89
C MET A 74 -5.72 3.37 0.93
N ARG A 75 -5.20 3.85 -0.20
CA ARG A 75 -4.50 5.14 -0.26
C ARG A 75 -5.42 6.30 0.11
N GLN A 76 -6.66 6.29 -0.38
CA GLN A 76 -7.65 7.32 -0.03
C GLN A 76 -8.03 7.27 1.46
N ASP A 77 -8.13 6.07 2.04
CA ASP A 77 -8.37 5.89 3.47
C ASP A 77 -7.18 6.42 4.30
N MET A 78 -5.93 6.17 3.87
CA MET A 78 -4.73 6.71 4.52
C MET A 78 -4.72 8.25 4.52
N VAL A 79 -5.07 8.89 3.40
CA VAL A 79 -5.21 10.35 3.33
C VAL A 79 -6.29 10.84 4.30
N THR A 80 -7.40 10.11 4.40
CA THR A 80 -8.48 10.46 5.33
C THR A 80 -8.04 10.35 6.79
N ILE A 81 -7.29 9.31 7.14
CA ILE A 81 -6.69 9.14 8.48
C ILE A 81 -5.70 10.28 8.75
N ALA A 82 -4.81 10.60 7.82
CA ALA A 82 -3.84 11.69 7.96
C ALA A 82 -4.51 13.04 8.24
N ASN A 83 -5.58 13.37 7.52
CA ASN A 83 -6.36 14.59 7.74
C ASN A 83 -6.99 14.64 9.13
N ILE A 84 -7.55 13.52 9.62
CA ILE A 84 -8.13 13.47 10.97
C ILE A 84 -7.03 13.60 12.04
N SER A 85 -5.88 12.95 11.84
CA SER A 85 -4.73 13.03 12.75
C SER A 85 -4.18 14.45 12.86
N MET A 86 -4.09 15.18 11.74
CA MET A 86 -3.70 16.59 11.72
C MET A 86 -4.67 17.45 12.55
N LEU A 87 -5.97 17.26 12.37
CA LEU A 87 -6.98 17.98 13.15
C LEU A 87 -6.94 17.62 14.64
N LEU A 88 -6.59 16.37 14.99
CA LEU A 88 -6.41 15.95 16.39
C LEU A 88 -5.19 16.63 17.02
N LEU A 89 -4.07 16.72 16.29
CA LEU A 89 -2.87 17.45 16.72
C LEU A 89 -3.19 18.93 17.00
N GLU A 90 -3.95 19.58 16.11
CA GLU A 90 -4.43 20.96 16.31
C GLU A 90 -5.31 21.12 17.56
N LYS A 91 -5.91 20.03 18.07
CA LYS A 91 -6.68 20.00 19.31
C LYS A 91 -5.87 19.53 20.53
N GLY A 92 -4.54 19.48 20.42
CA GLY A 92 -3.64 19.15 21.52
C GLY A 92 -3.58 17.66 21.85
N VAL A 93 -3.95 16.80 20.91
CA VAL A 93 -3.77 15.34 21.05
C VAL A 93 -2.37 14.97 20.58
N SER A 94 -1.63 14.18 21.36
CA SER A 94 -0.27 13.78 20.99
C SER A 94 -0.26 12.90 19.75
N ASP A 95 0.75 13.07 18.89
CA ASP A 95 1.01 12.19 17.74
C ASP A 95 1.42 10.77 18.18
N THR A 96 1.85 10.63 19.44
CA THR A 96 2.25 9.38 20.09
C THR A 96 1.19 8.84 21.05
N ASP A 97 -0.06 9.35 20.99
CA ASP A 97 -1.14 8.86 21.86
C ASP A 97 -1.40 7.37 21.57
N ASP A 98 -1.03 6.51 22.53
CA ASP A 98 -1.11 5.05 22.43
C ASP A 98 -2.51 4.54 22.04
N ARG A 99 -3.57 5.21 22.49
CA ARG A 99 -4.93 4.79 22.15
C ARG A 99 -5.21 5.04 20.67
N ILE A 100 -4.68 6.13 20.13
CA ILE A 100 -4.92 6.54 18.75
C ILE A 100 -4.04 5.76 17.80
N THR A 101 -2.75 5.58 18.12
CA THR A 101 -1.85 4.73 17.34
C THR A 101 -2.42 3.32 17.24
N LYS A 102 -2.89 2.72 18.36
CA LYS A 102 -3.58 1.42 18.35
C LYS A 102 -4.85 1.42 17.50
N VAL A 103 -5.69 2.45 17.60
CA VAL A 103 -6.91 2.55 16.79
C VAL A 103 -6.58 2.61 15.30
N VAL A 104 -5.58 3.39 14.89
CA VAL A 104 -5.15 3.47 13.48
C VAL A 104 -4.58 2.14 13.01
N THR A 105 -3.62 1.56 13.75
CA THR A 105 -2.98 0.29 13.40
C THR A 105 -3.97 -0.87 13.34
N SER A 106 -4.98 -0.90 14.20
CA SER A 106 -6.01 -1.96 14.21
C SER A 106 -6.90 -1.98 12.96
N LYS A 107 -7.01 -0.86 12.23
CA LYS A 107 -7.82 -0.75 11.00
C LYS A 107 -7.14 -1.35 9.79
N LEU A 108 -5.81 -1.42 9.83
CA LEU A 108 -5.01 -1.91 8.72
C LEU A 108 -5.29 -3.40 8.47
N PRO A 109 -5.25 -3.84 7.20
CA PRO A 109 -5.16 -5.23 6.82
C PRO A 109 -4.01 -5.92 7.56
N LYS A 110 -4.14 -7.23 7.76
CA LYS A 110 -3.17 -8.00 8.55
C LYS A 110 -1.73 -7.81 8.06
N SER A 111 -1.49 -7.91 6.75
CA SER A 111 -0.16 -7.74 6.16
C SER A 111 0.47 -6.38 6.49
N LEU A 112 -0.27 -5.30 6.26
CA LEU A 112 0.18 -3.94 6.56
C LEU A 112 0.39 -3.74 8.07
N ARG A 113 -0.52 -4.27 8.89
CA ARG A 113 -0.43 -4.17 10.35
C ARG A 113 0.82 -4.87 10.87
N ASP A 114 1.09 -6.08 10.40
CA ASP A 114 2.24 -6.87 10.85
C ASP A 114 3.54 -6.15 10.47
N SER A 115 3.63 -5.61 9.25
CA SER A 115 4.76 -4.79 8.78
C SER A 115 4.97 -3.51 9.62
N VAL A 116 3.89 -2.80 9.98
CA VAL A 116 3.96 -1.64 10.89
C VAL A 116 4.42 -2.04 12.30
N LEU A 117 3.96 -3.19 12.80
CA LEU A 117 4.37 -3.69 14.13
C LEU A 117 5.83 -4.15 14.16
N ASP A 118 6.35 -4.65 13.04
CA ASP A 118 7.77 -4.97 12.92
C ASP A 118 8.63 -3.70 12.95
N ASP A 119 8.23 -2.64 12.23
CA ASP A 119 8.89 -1.32 12.27
C ASP A 119 8.86 -0.70 13.68
N TRP A 120 7.77 -0.92 14.42
CA TRP A 120 7.61 -0.46 15.81
C TRP A 120 8.66 -1.07 16.75
N LYS A 121 9.10 -2.32 16.55
CA LYS A 121 10.11 -2.93 17.43
C LYS A 121 11.43 -2.15 17.43
N GLU A 122 11.72 -1.45 16.33
CA GLU A 122 12.95 -0.68 16.15
C GLU A 122 12.77 0.80 16.55
N LYS A 123 11.53 1.27 16.66
CA LYS A 123 11.20 2.69 16.86
C LYS A 123 10.13 2.89 17.95
N ASP A 124 10.58 3.33 19.12
CA ASP A 124 9.72 3.69 20.26
C ASP A 124 10.05 5.12 20.76
N PRO A 125 9.09 6.07 20.78
CA PRO A 125 7.67 5.93 20.51
C PRO A 125 7.30 6.03 19.02
N MET A 126 6.38 5.15 18.60
CA MET A 126 5.78 5.19 17.27
C MET A 126 4.75 6.35 17.17
N THR A 127 4.86 7.18 16.14
CA THR A 127 3.88 8.24 15.88
C THR A 127 2.79 7.80 14.90
N ILE A 128 1.64 8.46 14.90
CA ILE A 128 0.59 8.22 13.89
C ILE A 128 1.13 8.52 12.49
N LYS A 129 1.99 9.54 12.34
CA LYS A 129 2.66 9.84 11.06
C LYS A 129 3.54 8.71 10.56
N ASP A 130 4.29 8.07 11.46
CA ASP A 130 5.13 6.92 11.11
C ASP A 130 4.29 5.75 10.63
N ILE A 131 3.19 5.45 11.33
CA ILE A 131 2.24 4.40 10.93
C ILE A 131 1.70 4.68 9.53
N ILE A 132 1.28 5.92 9.26
CA ILE A 132 0.77 6.33 7.94
C ILE A 132 1.86 6.18 6.88
N ALA A 133 3.08 6.63 7.15
CA ALA A 133 4.19 6.57 6.19
C ALA A 133 4.55 5.13 5.83
N LYS A 134 4.70 4.26 6.84
CA LYS A 134 5.01 2.85 6.65
C LYS A 134 3.90 2.11 5.92
N ALA A 135 2.64 2.24 6.37
CA ALA A 135 1.50 1.61 5.71
C ALA A 135 1.32 2.10 4.26
N SER A 136 1.53 3.39 3.98
CA SER A 136 1.46 3.92 2.61
C SER A 136 2.56 3.36 1.71
N SER A 137 3.78 3.20 2.24
CA SER A 137 4.87 2.55 1.52
C SER A 137 4.55 1.09 1.19
N ASP A 138 3.96 0.36 2.15
CA ASP A 138 3.61 -1.04 1.96
C ASP A 138 2.44 -1.22 0.98
N ILE A 139 1.47 -0.30 0.97
CA ILE A 139 0.41 -0.28 -0.06
C ILE A 139 1.02 -0.10 -1.45
N PHE A 140 1.99 0.79 -1.61
CA PHE A 140 2.69 0.97 -2.88
C PHE A 140 3.43 -0.29 -3.33
N ILE A 141 4.01 -1.05 -2.40
CA ILE A 141 4.64 -2.34 -2.72
C ILE A 141 3.60 -3.35 -3.21
N LEU A 142 2.43 -3.43 -2.55
CA LEU A 142 1.34 -4.32 -2.98
C LEU A 142 0.84 -3.99 -4.40
N GLU A 143 0.77 -2.69 -4.75
CA GLU A 143 0.40 -2.24 -6.10
C GLU A 143 1.41 -2.70 -7.14
N LEU A 144 2.71 -2.54 -6.84
CA LEU A 144 3.76 -3.03 -7.73
C LEU A 144 3.68 -4.55 -7.91
N GLU A 145 3.44 -5.31 -6.85
CA GLU A 145 3.28 -6.76 -6.91
C GLU A 145 2.08 -7.18 -7.78
N GLU A 146 0.96 -6.46 -7.69
CA GLU A 146 -0.22 -6.67 -8.54
C GLU A 146 0.11 -6.41 -10.02
N GLU A 147 0.76 -5.29 -10.35
CA GLU A 147 1.20 -4.97 -11.71
C GLU A 147 2.16 -6.03 -12.27
N PHE A 148 3.14 -6.49 -11.49
CA PHE A 148 4.05 -7.55 -11.90
C PHE A 148 3.32 -8.88 -12.17
N GLN A 149 2.34 -9.22 -11.34
CA GLN A 149 1.56 -10.44 -11.49
C GLN A 149 0.68 -10.40 -12.75
N GLU A 150 0.09 -9.25 -13.08
CA GLU A 150 -0.66 -9.04 -14.32
C GLU A 150 0.22 -9.19 -15.57
N LEU A 151 1.42 -8.60 -15.55
CA LEU A 151 2.41 -8.74 -16.62
C LEU A 151 2.85 -10.20 -16.80
N ALA A 152 3.15 -10.90 -15.69
CA ALA A 152 3.52 -12.31 -15.72
C ALA A 152 2.40 -13.17 -16.31
N SER A 153 1.15 -12.94 -15.90
CA SER A 153 -0.03 -13.65 -16.39
C SER A 153 -0.30 -13.41 -17.88
N THR A 154 -0.04 -12.20 -18.36
CA THR A 154 -0.16 -11.84 -19.79
C THR A 154 0.95 -12.50 -20.62
N SER A 155 2.18 -12.56 -20.11
CA SER A 155 3.32 -13.18 -20.80
C SER A 155 3.21 -14.71 -20.92
N ALA A 156 2.53 -15.38 -19.99
CA ALA A 156 2.30 -16.82 -20.00
C ALA A 156 1.28 -17.26 -21.08
N MET A 157 0.50 -16.34 -21.64
CA MET A 157 -0.58 -16.64 -22.59
C MET A 157 -0.11 -16.65 -24.07
N SER A 158 1.18 -16.47 -24.35
CA SER A 158 1.76 -16.44 -25.70
C SER A 158 2.92 -17.43 -25.90
N ILE A 159 2.72 -18.71 -25.55
CA ILE A 159 3.55 -19.80 -26.11
C ILE A 159 2.76 -20.44 -27.24
N PRO A 160 3.08 -20.19 -28.53
CA PRO A 160 2.54 -20.99 -29.60
C PRO A 160 3.12 -22.39 -29.43
N ASN A 161 2.28 -23.34 -29.06
CA ASN A 161 2.63 -24.75 -29.08
C ASN A 161 2.79 -25.18 -30.55
N SER A 162 3.97 -24.92 -31.13
CA SER A 162 4.32 -25.36 -32.47
C SER A 162 4.72 -26.84 -32.41
N SER A 163 3.70 -27.70 -32.33
CA SER A 163 3.83 -29.14 -32.54
C SER A 163 3.18 -29.50 -33.88
N SER A 164 4.00 -29.61 -34.93
CA SER A 164 3.68 -30.35 -36.16
C SER A 164 4.98 -30.64 -36.92
N ILE A 165 5.57 -31.83 -36.73
CA ILE A 165 5.50 -32.98 -37.66
C ILE A 165 6.26 -32.72 -38.97
N TYR A 166 7.38 -33.44 -39.19
CA TYR A 166 7.57 -34.33 -40.35
C TYR A 166 8.68 -35.34 -40.05
N SER A 167 8.26 -36.58 -39.80
CA SER A 167 9.11 -37.77 -39.81
C SER A 167 9.44 -38.11 -41.27
N ALA A 168 10.71 -37.98 -41.67
CA ALA A 168 11.18 -38.50 -42.96
C ALA A 168 11.88 -39.83 -42.73
N SER A 169 11.15 -40.92 -42.97
CA SER A 169 11.69 -42.27 -43.10
C SER A 169 12.52 -42.37 -44.37
N ALA A 170 13.78 -42.80 -44.27
CA ALA A 170 14.53 -43.32 -45.40
C ALA A 170 15.31 -44.56 -44.97
N GLN A 171 14.73 -45.74 -45.23
CA GLN A 171 15.45 -47.00 -45.27
C GLN A 171 16.09 -47.15 -46.65
N THR A 172 17.40 -47.37 -46.72
CA THR A 172 18.06 -48.13 -47.79
C THR A 172 19.25 -48.94 -47.25
N SER A 173 19.00 -50.22 -46.99
CA SER A 173 19.75 -51.39 -47.49
C SER A 173 21.27 -51.26 -47.78
N THR A 174 22.12 -51.96 -46.99
CA THR A 174 22.95 -53.14 -47.41
C THR A 174 24.12 -53.46 -46.45
N GLY A 175 24.24 -54.74 -46.06
CA GLY A 175 25.45 -55.44 -45.55
C GLY A 175 25.93 -55.05 -44.14
N ARG A 176 26.39 -55.94 -43.24
CA ARG A 176 27.06 -57.24 -43.37
C ARG A 176 27.05 -57.96 -42.01
N LYS A 177 27.08 -59.29 -42.07
CA LYS A 177 27.01 -60.29 -40.98
C LYS A 177 28.10 -60.14 -39.91
N ASN A 178 27.81 -60.46 -38.64
CA ASN A 178 28.16 -61.76 -38.00
C ASN A 178 27.92 -61.81 -36.47
N ILE A 179 27.07 -62.76 -36.07
CA ILE A 179 27.13 -63.78 -35.00
C ILE A 179 28.00 -63.58 -33.73
N ASN A 180 27.37 -63.86 -32.58
CA ASN A 180 27.81 -64.61 -31.37
C ASN A 180 27.42 -63.83 -30.10
N ARG A 181 27.05 -64.39 -28.93
CA ARG A 181 26.55 -65.67 -28.45
C ARG A 181 26.32 -65.47 -26.93
N ALA A 182 25.20 -65.98 -26.42
CA ALA A 182 24.93 -66.45 -25.05
C ALA A 182 24.67 -65.51 -23.85
N ASN A 183 23.58 -65.89 -23.17
CA ASN A 183 23.32 -65.98 -21.72
C ASN A 183 23.07 -64.72 -20.87
N CYS A 184 21.82 -64.64 -20.39
CA CYS A 184 21.37 -64.01 -19.14
C CYS A 184 21.87 -64.81 -17.89
N PRO A 185 21.47 -64.44 -16.66
CA PRO A 185 21.73 -63.20 -15.91
C PRO A 185 22.29 -63.54 -14.50
N LYS A 186 22.69 -62.55 -13.68
CA LYS A 186 22.44 -62.57 -12.22
C LYS A 186 22.75 -61.22 -11.56
N LYS A 187 21.83 -60.88 -10.64
CA LYS A 187 21.85 -59.77 -9.70
C LYS A 187 22.87 -60.02 -8.58
N GLU A 188 23.48 -58.97 -8.06
CA GLU A 188 23.92 -58.91 -6.67
C GLU A 188 23.44 -57.60 -6.05
N GLU A 189 22.54 -57.77 -5.09
CA GLU A 189 21.99 -56.79 -4.17
C GLU A 189 22.64 -57.14 -2.83
N ASN A 190 23.51 -56.25 -2.34
CA ASN A 190 24.16 -56.41 -1.04
C ASN A 190 23.47 -55.49 -0.04
N THR A 191 22.91 -56.07 1.02
CA THR A 191 22.93 -55.49 2.37
C THR A 191 22.65 -56.62 3.36
N VAL A 192 23.58 -56.81 4.30
CA VAL A 192 23.54 -57.81 5.36
C VAL A 192 23.11 -57.11 6.65
N ASP A 193 22.23 -57.80 7.37
CA ASP A 193 21.65 -57.46 8.67
C ASP A 193 22.67 -57.41 9.84
N SER A 194 22.19 -56.71 10.87
CA SER A 194 22.51 -56.63 12.30
C SER A 194 23.18 -57.85 12.96
N ASP A 195 23.97 -57.67 14.05
CA ASP A 195 23.45 -57.48 15.41
C ASP A 195 24.54 -57.28 16.48
N ASP A 196 24.11 -56.62 17.55
CA ASP A 196 24.49 -56.69 18.98
C ASP A 196 25.93 -56.51 19.48
N SER A 197 26.09 -55.59 20.44
CA SER A 197 26.28 -55.93 21.88
C SER A 197 26.40 -54.68 22.78
N GLU A 198 25.81 -54.79 23.96
CA GLU A 198 25.76 -53.87 25.10
C GLU A 198 27.13 -53.43 25.66
N GLN A 199 27.23 -52.27 26.35
CA GLN A 199 27.28 -52.13 27.83
C GLN A 199 27.89 -50.81 28.34
N ASN A 200 27.21 -50.26 29.37
CA ASN A 200 27.70 -49.57 30.58
C ASN A 200 28.18 -48.09 30.63
N ASN A 201 27.50 -47.35 31.54
CA ASN A 201 27.96 -46.44 32.62
C ASN A 201 29.10 -45.44 32.32
N HIS A 202 28.98 -44.14 32.58
CA HIS A 202 28.65 -43.47 33.85
C HIS A 202 28.28 -42.00 33.57
#